data_AF-A0A2H9RD32-F1
#
_entry.id   AF-A0A2H9RD32-F1
#
_cell.length_a   1.000
_cell.length_b   1.000
_cell.length_c   1.000
_cell.angle_alpha   90.00
_cell.angle_beta   90.00
_cell.angle_gamma   90.00
#
_symmetry.space_group_name_H-M   'P 1'
#
loop_
_entity.id
_entity.type
_entity.pdbx_description
1 polymer ?
#
loop_
_entity_poly.entity_id
_entity_poly.type
_entity_poly.pdbx_seq_one_letter_code
_entity_poly.pdbx_strand_id
1 'polypeptide(L)'
;MVEKTPNKQDSPENKVEQEIALNQQTAYQCSHQLQEIEQRIVVFTEIYEELKKLTDDEVFQIIGDVMIKKKRADVLVGYEHRIEDGKKIKEVLERTIQQAQEKL
;
A
#
# COMPACT_ATOMS: atom_id res chain seq x y z
N MET A 1 48.54 -2.65 29.27
CA MET A 1 47.08 -2.59 29.42
C MET A 1 46.55 -1.84 28.21
N VAL A 2 45.78 -2.48 27.33
CA VAL A 2 45.18 -1.79 26.17
C VAL A 2 43.82 -1.29 26.62
N GLU A 3 43.70 0.02 26.84
CA GLU A 3 42.40 0.65 27.08
C GLU A 3 41.56 0.49 25.81
N LYS A 4 40.47 -0.28 25.91
CA LYS A 4 39.43 -0.32 24.87
C LYS A 4 38.71 1.02 24.92
N THR A 5 38.99 1.89 23.97
CA THR A 5 38.18 3.09 23.72
C THR A 5 36.74 2.64 23.45
N PRO A 6 35.73 3.17 24.18
CA PRO A 6 34.34 2.80 23.93
C PRO A 6 33.96 3.15 22.49
N ASN A 7 33.40 2.17 21.79
CA ASN A 7 33.01 2.31 20.39
C ASN A 7 31.83 3.30 20.31
N LYS A 8 31.99 4.43 19.62
CA LYS A 8 30.98 5.51 19.51
C LYS A 8 29.64 5.05 18.89
N GLN A 9 29.56 3.83 18.36
CA GLN A 9 28.35 3.24 17.80
C GLN A 9 27.33 2.73 18.84
N ASP A 10 27.73 2.58 20.11
CA ASP A 10 26.85 2.05 21.17
C ASP A 10 26.27 3.11 22.12
N SER A 11 26.46 4.41 21.84
CA SER A 11 25.92 5.46 22.71
C SER A 11 24.38 5.52 22.61
N PRO A 12 23.67 5.79 23.71
CA PRO A 12 22.21 5.95 23.72
C PRO A 12 21.72 7.01 22.73
N GLU A 13 22.47 8.10 22.55
CA GLU A 13 22.16 9.20 21.64
C GLU A 13 22.12 8.72 20.18
N ASN A 14 23.10 7.90 19.78
CA ASN A 14 23.18 7.35 18.43
C ASN A 14 22.05 6.35 18.14
N LYS A 15 21.57 5.63 19.18
CA LYS A 15 20.39 4.73 19.07
C LYS A 15 19.10 5.51 18.87
N VAL A 16 18.94 6.64 19.57
CA VAL A 16 17.77 7.53 19.42
C VAL A 16 17.76 8.20 18.04
N GLU A 17 18.89 8.71 17.56
CA GLU A 17 19.00 9.30 16.23
C GLU A 17 18.68 8.30 15.10
N GLN A 18 19.14 7.05 15.24
CA GLN A 18 18.81 5.97 14.29
C GLN A 18 17.32 5.62 14.31
N GLU A 19 16.69 5.57 15.48
CA GLU A 19 15.25 5.31 15.61
C GLU A 19 14.41 6.42 14.98
N ILE A 20 14.76 7.69 15.22
CA ILE A 20 14.10 8.84 14.59
C ILE A 20 14.23 8.78 13.07
N ALA A 21 15.44 8.54 12.54
CA ALA A 21 15.67 8.43 11.11
C ALA A 21 14.86 7.29 10.47
N LEU A 22 14.79 6.14 11.15
CA LEU A 22 14.00 4.99 10.72
C LEU A 22 12.49 5.31 10.69
N ASN A 23 11.98 5.98 11.71
CA ASN A 23 10.57 6.36 11.79
C ASN A 23 10.21 7.40 10.70
N GLN A 24 11.08 8.38 10.44
CA GLN A 24 10.88 9.33 9.34
C GLN A 24 10.86 8.62 7.98
N GLN A 25 11.79 7.71 7.73
CA GLN A 25 11.83 6.93 6.50
C GLN A 25 10.57 6.05 6.33
N THR A 26 10.13 5.40 7.41
CA THR A 26 8.93 4.55 7.41
C THR A 26 7.69 5.37 7.09
N ALA A 27 7.49 6.51 7.77
CA ALA A 27 6.35 7.39 7.52
C ALA A 27 6.34 7.89 6.06
N TYR A 28 7.50 8.26 5.51
CA TYR A 28 7.63 8.70 4.12
C TYR A 28 7.26 7.59 3.12
N GLN A 29 7.85 6.40 3.27
CA GLN A 29 7.60 5.28 2.34
C GLN A 29 6.14 4.82 2.40
N CYS A 30 5.56 4.70 3.59
CA CYS A 30 4.17 4.31 3.75
C CYS A 30 3.21 5.39 3.21
N SER A 31 3.53 6.68 3.37
CA SER A 31 2.71 7.76 2.80
C SER A 31 2.68 7.74 1.28
N HIS A 32 3.82 7.44 0.64
CA HIS A 32 3.87 7.27 -0.81
C HIS A 32 3.01 6.09 -1.27
N GLN A 33 3.14 4.93 -0.61
CA GLN A 33 2.32 3.75 -0.93
C GLN A 33 0.83 3.99 -0.66
N LEU A 34 0.50 4.82 0.33
CA LEU A 34 -0.88 5.20 0.65
C LEU A 34 -1.52 5.95 -0.52
N GLN A 35 -0.82 6.93 -1.09
CA GLN A 35 -1.30 7.66 -2.26
C GLN A 35 -1.51 6.73 -3.47
N GLU A 36 -0.58 5.80 -3.70
CA GLU A 36 -0.72 4.82 -4.80
C GLU A 36 -1.93 3.90 -4.61
N ILE A 37 -2.17 3.39 -3.38
CA ILE A 37 -3.30 2.49 -3.15
C ILE A 37 -4.64 3.23 -3.21
N GLU A 38 -4.70 4.47 -2.72
CA GLU A 38 -5.89 5.32 -2.82
C GLU A 38 -6.28 5.57 -4.27
N GLN A 39 -5.32 5.91 -5.12
CA GLN A 39 -5.56 6.09 -6.55
C GLN A 39 -6.06 4.79 -7.21
N ARG A 40 -5.47 3.64 -6.86
CA ARG A 40 -5.92 2.33 -7.38
C ARG A 40 -7.34 2.00 -6.96
N ILE A 41 -7.71 2.27 -5.71
CA ILE A 41 -9.08 2.04 -5.21
C ILE A 41 -10.08 2.88 -6.02
N VAL A 42 -9.78 4.16 -6.27
CA VAL A 42 -10.63 5.05 -7.09
C VAL A 42 -10.82 4.46 -8.49
N VAL A 43 -9.72 4.13 -9.18
CA VAL A 43 -9.76 3.57 -10.53
C VAL A 43 -10.54 2.25 -10.58
N PHE A 44 -10.32 1.34 -9.63
CA PHE A 44 -11.07 0.08 -9.57
C PHE A 44 -12.56 0.29 -9.30
N THR A 45 -12.90 1.27 -8.47
CA THR A 45 -14.29 1.63 -8.17
C THR A 45 -14.98 2.20 -9.41
N GLU A 46 -14.32 3.08 -10.15
CA GLU A 46 -14.83 3.62 -11.42
C GLU A 46 -15.08 2.50 -12.44
N ILE A 47 -14.10 1.60 -12.63
CA ILE A 47 -14.25 0.46 -13.54
C ILE A 47 -15.41 -0.45 -13.10
N TYR A 48 -15.53 -0.73 -11.81
CA TYR A 48 -16.60 -1.56 -11.25
C TYR A 48 -17.98 -0.95 -11.53
N GLU A 49 -18.15 0.35 -11.31
CA GLU A 49 -19.43 1.04 -11.55
C GLU A 49 -19.75 1.15 -13.05
N GLU A 50 -18.78 1.37 -13.92
CA GLU A 50 -19.01 1.30 -15.37
C GLU A 50 -19.38 -0.11 -15.83
N LEU A 51 -18.70 -1.13 -15.30
CA LEU A 51 -18.98 -2.53 -15.64
C LEU A 51 -20.40 -2.95 -15.23
N LYS A 52 -20.94 -2.42 -14.12
CA LYS A 52 -22.32 -2.68 -13.69
C LYS A 52 -23.37 -2.14 -14.66
N LYS A 53 -23.07 -1.05 -15.38
CA LYS A 53 -24.00 -0.43 -16.34
C LYS A 53 -24.14 -1.22 -17.64
N LEU A 54 -23.18 -2.09 -17.96
CA LEU A 54 -23.24 -2.91 -19.16
C LEU A 54 -24.40 -3.91 -19.09
N THR A 55 -25.04 -4.20 -20.22
CA THR A 55 -26.10 -5.20 -20.32
C THR A 55 -25.58 -6.57 -20.74
N ASP A 56 -24.41 -6.63 -21.37
CA ASP A 56 -23.80 -7.86 -21.85
C ASP A 56 -23.33 -8.76 -20.70
N ASP A 57 -23.61 -10.05 -20.79
CA ASP A 57 -23.17 -11.03 -19.79
C ASP A 57 -21.71 -11.45 -19.98
N GLU A 58 -21.12 -11.13 -21.13
CA GLU A 58 -19.73 -11.43 -21.46
C GLU A 58 -18.94 -10.15 -21.74
N VAL A 59 -17.72 -10.09 -21.21
CA VAL A 59 -16.81 -8.96 -21.39
C VAL A 59 -15.41 -9.47 -21.73
N PHE A 60 -14.62 -8.63 -22.39
CA PHE A 60 -13.22 -8.90 -22.66
C PHE A 60 -12.34 -8.19 -21.63
N GLN A 61 -11.54 -8.95 -20.89
CA GLN A 61 -10.55 -8.43 -19.96
C GLN A 61 -9.17 -8.54 -20.60
N ILE A 62 -8.40 -7.44 -20.56
CA ILE A 62 -7.01 -7.42 -21.03
C ILE A 62 -6.08 -7.67 -19.83
N ILE A 63 -5.17 -8.63 -19.97
CA ILE A 63 -4.15 -8.98 -18.97
C ILE A 63 -2.80 -9.06 -19.70
N GLY A 64 -1.94 -8.05 -19.48
CA GLY A 64 -0.74 -7.87 -20.30
C GLY A 64 -1.13 -7.72 -21.78
N ASP A 65 -0.55 -8.55 -22.64
CA ASP A 65 -0.84 -8.55 -24.08
C ASP A 65 -2.00 -9.49 -24.47
N VAL A 66 -2.65 -10.13 -23.49
CA VAL A 66 -3.68 -11.14 -23.73
C VAL A 66 -5.08 -10.58 -23.48
N MET A 67 -5.99 -10.82 -24.41
CA MET A 67 -7.42 -10.52 -24.25
C MET A 67 -8.19 -11.80 -23.95
N ILE A 68 -8.94 -11.80 -22.85
CA ILE A 68 -9.65 -12.99 -22.34
C ILE A 68 -11.14 -12.67 -22.24
N LYS A 69 -11.98 -13.49 -22.87
CA LYS A 69 -13.44 -13.42 -22.72
C LYS A 69 -13.84 -14.03 -21.36
N LYS A 70 -14.63 -13.31 -20.58
CA LYS A 70 -15.11 -13.74 -19.26
C LYS A 70 -16.57 -13.35 -19.06
N LYS A 71 -17.23 -13.98 -18.10
CA LYS A 71 -18.53 -13.51 -17.63
C LYS A 71 -18.37 -12.19 -16.89
N ARG A 72 -19.26 -11.24 -17.15
CA ARG A 72 -19.29 -9.92 -16.50
C ARG A 72 -19.35 -10.05 -14.98
N ALA A 73 -20.17 -10.97 -14.48
CA ALA A 73 -20.30 -11.24 -13.05
C ALA A 73 -18.96 -11.64 -12.39
N ASP A 74 -18.18 -12.51 -13.05
CA ASP A 74 -16.88 -12.95 -12.53
C ASP A 74 -15.87 -11.78 -12.48
N VAL A 75 -15.93 -10.89 -13.48
CA VAL A 75 -15.08 -9.69 -13.52
C VAL A 75 -15.50 -8.69 -12.44
N LEU A 76 -16.80 -8.51 -12.20
CA LEU A 76 -17.34 -7.67 -11.13
C LEU A 76 -16.87 -8.13 -9.75
N VAL A 77 -17.01 -9.43 -9.44
CA VAL A 77 -16.50 -10.02 -8.19
C VAL A 77 -14.98 -9.81 -8.06
N GLY A 78 -14.24 -9.93 -9.16
CA GLY A 78 -12.81 -9.65 -9.19
C GLY A 78 -12.46 -8.21 -8.81
N TYR A 79 -13.23 -7.22 -9.26
CA TYR A 79 -13.03 -5.83 -8.86
C TYR A 79 -13.49 -5.54 -7.44
N GLU A 80 -14.59 -6.14 -6.99
CA GLU A 80 -15.07 -6.02 -5.61
C GLU A 80 -13.99 -6.46 -4.60
N HIS A 81 -13.37 -7.63 -4.81
CA HIS A 81 -12.26 -8.10 -3.98
C HIS A 81 -11.04 -7.16 -4.03
N ARG A 82 -10.67 -6.65 -5.22
CA ARG A 82 -9.54 -5.71 -5.35
C ARG A 82 -9.79 -4.40 -4.58
N ILE A 83 -11.02 -3.91 -4.57
CA ILE A 83 -11.41 -2.71 -3.82
C ILE A 83 -11.34 -3.01 -2.32
N GLU A 84 -11.85 -4.15 -1.86
CA GLU A 84 -11.81 -4.56 -0.46
C GLU A 84 -10.37 -4.74 0.04
N ASP A 85 -9.53 -5.45 -0.71
CA ASP A 85 -8.12 -5.64 -0.39
C ASP A 85 -7.35 -4.31 -0.39
N GLY A 86 -7.65 -3.43 -1.34
CA GLY A 86 -7.10 -2.08 -1.37
C GLY A 86 -7.42 -1.30 -0.09
N LYS A 87 -8.67 -1.36 0.39
CA LYS A 87 -9.10 -0.71 1.65
C LYS A 87 -8.37 -1.28 2.87
N LYS A 88 -8.15 -2.60 2.93
CA LYS A 88 -7.38 -3.24 4.00
C LYS A 88 -5.92 -2.78 3.99
N ILE A 89 -5.30 -2.71 2.82
CA ILE A 89 -3.92 -2.21 2.67
C ILE A 89 -3.84 -0.74 3.08
N LYS A 90 -4.80 0.07 2.67
CA LYS A 90 -4.93 1.49 3.07
C LYS A 90 -4.92 1.62 4.59
N GLU A 91 -5.79 0.89 5.29
CA GLU A 91 -5.89 0.93 6.76
C GLU A 91 -4.56 0.55 7.45
N VAL A 92 -3.87 -0.47 6.93
CA VAL A 92 -2.55 -0.87 7.45
C VAL A 92 -1.52 0.23 7.27
N LEU A 93 -1.50 0.90 6.11
CA LEU A 93 -0.58 2.00 5.82
C LEU A 93 -0.87 3.21 6.71
N GLU A 94 -2.12 3.62 6.83
CA GLU A 94 -2.54 4.73 7.71
C GLU A 94 -2.10 4.49 9.16
N ARG A 95 -2.35 3.30 9.69
CA ARG A 95 -1.91 2.91 11.04
C ARG A 95 -0.39 2.92 11.19
N THR A 96 0.34 2.43 10.18
CA THR A 96 1.81 2.37 10.22
C THR A 96 2.42 3.77 10.19
N ILE A 97 1.86 4.69 9.39
CA ILE A 97 2.27 6.10 9.34
C ILE A 97 2.05 6.74 10.71
N GLN A 98 0.86 6.56 11.29
CA GLN A 98 0.55 7.11 12.62
C GLN A 98 1.55 6.62 13.68
N GLN A 99 1.81 5.31 13.73
CA GLN A 99 2.76 4.73 14.69
C GLN A 99 4.19 5.23 14.50
N ALA A 100 4.61 5.47 13.26
CA ALA A 100 5.92 6.04 12.98
C ALA A 100 6.00 7.50 13.42
N GLN A 101 4.94 8.28 13.21
CA GLN A 101 4.87 9.70 13.60
C GLN A 101 4.78 9.89 15.13
N GLU A 102 4.13 9.00 15.87
CA GLU A 102 4.05 9.05 17.34
C GLU A 102 5.40 8.83 18.05
N LYS A 103 6.41 8.31 17.32
CA LYS A 103 7.76 8.04 17.82
C LYS A 103 8.81 9.06 17.34
N LEU A 104 8.37 10.18 16.75
CA LEU A 104 9.20 11.34 16.36
C LEU A 104 9.11 12.44 17.42
#